data_AF-A0A9Q9DBN5-F1
#
_entry.id   AF-A0A9Q9DBN5-F1
#
_cell.length_a   1.000
_cell.length_b   1.000
_cell.length_c   1.000
_cell.angle_alpha   90.00
_cell.angle_beta   90.00
_cell.angle_gamma   90.00
#
_symmetry.space_group_name_H-M   'P 1'
#
loop_
_entity.id
_entity.type
_entity.pdbx_description
1 polymer ?
#
loop_
_entity_poly.entity_id
_entity_poly.type
_entity_poly.pdbx_seq_one_letter_code
_entity_poly.pdbx_strand_id
1 'polypeptide(L)'
;MLILRCFRYLRNVLRLSGAIYFSGGRSNKRARYLEVLNVALYLRNRSEWANYHSPFFDCRNYYQANPDVRDAGLEPISHYLEHGWRELRSPSQYFDAAGFSAAHPHINGQRHDLAEVCLRLYGSYAWKVDGEIVPVRNAQMSRKGFSLRERTRLFNVWQKYRHFFDANFYLLEYPDAAITTDEAFVHYMHRGFSEDRNPRRDFDGHRYRKRHGLSRGENPFRHCVDSLRDATAFPANSHDWLALRVDSVEDRNVTTDTLGSYLEENRERPSLCVHLHCFYVDLLHEVIDRIRLITIPFPLVVTVCSEVDAAAAQYLLADIMLHRELHIIVVKNRGRDIAPFLIDASAIWRKSDLVLHLHTKKSPHISWGDSWRRYLFDRTIGGEEILGWAIDYFSNHPSTGLIYPENYCMIRYFTEKEQNHCAIRSVAEKLGLEYDLLSPRAYPAGSMGFYRVSALVGILDSEGLEDLFEQEMRQLDGTAAHAFERLLPEVVRQGGYEATLYAAGP
;
A
#
# COMPACT_ATOMS: atom_id res chain seq x y z
N MET A 1 -25.38 31.09 5.42
CA MET A 1 -26.61 30.37 4.99
C MET A 1 -26.35 29.08 4.19
N LEU A 2 -25.25 28.95 3.43
CA LEU A 2 -24.87 27.71 2.72
C LEU A 2 -24.53 26.55 3.68
N ILE A 3 -23.82 26.85 4.77
CA ILE A 3 -23.48 25.91 5.87
C ILE A 3 -24.76 25.34 6.51
N LEU A 4 -25.76 26.18 6.79
CA LEU A 4 -27.05 25.76 7.36
C LEU A 4 -27.94 24.97 6.39
N ARG A 5 -27.77 25.11 5.07
CA ARG A 5 -28.44 24.28 4.05
C ARG A 5 -27.78 22.92 3.91
N CYS A 6 -26.45 22.83 3.99
CA CYS A 6 -25.72 21.55 4.07
C CYS A 6 -26.08 20.76 5.33
N PHE A 7 -26.20 21.45 6.49
CA PHE A 7 -26.72 20.86 7.72
C PHE A 7 -28.17 20.34 7.60
N ARG A 8 -29.04 21.00 6.82
CA ARG A 8 -30.46 20.58 6.62
C ARG A 8 -30.60 19.39 5.66
N TYR A 9 -29.75 19.28 4.65
CA TYR A 9 -29.71 18.16 3.70
C TYR A 9 -29.26 16.86 4.41
N LEU A 10 -28.14 16.93 5.16
CA LEU A 10 -27.64 15.80 5.96
C LEU A 10 -28.57 15.42 7.13
N ARG A 11 -29.34 16.37 7.69
CA ARG A 11 -30.33 16.08 8.75
C ARG A 11 -31.58 15.33 8.24
N ASN A 12 -31.95 15.49 6.97
CA ASN A 12 -33.12 14.79 6.39
C ASN A 12 -32.78 13.38 5.89
N VAL A 13 -31.54 13.15 5.43
CA VAL A 13 -31.02 11.80 5.12
C VAL A 13 -31.01 10.92 6.39
N LEU A 14 -30.64 11.49 7.53
CA LEU A 14 -30.60 10.80 8.83
C LEU A 14 -31.97 10.54 9.49
N ARG A 15 -33.08 11.06 8.95
CA ARG A 15 -34.44 10.78 9.47
C ARG A 15 -35.11 9.58 8.80
N LEU A 16 -34.66 9.18 7.60
CA LEU A 16 -35.28 8.09 6.82
C LEU A 16 -34.57 6.74 6.99
N SER A 17 -33.37 6.70 7.57
CA SER A 17 -32.65 5.47 7.95
C SER A 17 -33.12 4.88 9.30
N GLY A 18 -34.26 5.34 9.83
CA GLY A 18 -34.74 5.05 11.18
C GLY A 18 -35.95 4.13 11.30
N ALA A 19 -36.43 3.49 10.24
CA ALA A 19 -37.58 2.59 10.33
C ALA A 19 -37.40 1.35 9.43
N ILE A 20 -36.86 0.28 10.02
CA ILE A 20 -37.38 -1.10 10.06
C ILE A 20 -36.23 -2.01 10.54
N TYR A 21 -36.30 -2.35 11.85
CA TYR A 21 -35.75 -3.48 12.64
C TYR A 21 -34.37 -4.09 12.27
N PHE A 22 -33.41 -4.30 13.20
CA PHE A 22 -33.56 -4.88 14.55
C PHE A 22 -32.75 -4.18 15.65
N SER A 23 -33.27 -4.37 16.86
CA SER A 23 -32.87 -3.86 18.17
C SER A 23 -31.47 -4.26 18.65
N GLY A 24 -30.76 -3.28 19.21
CA GLY A 24 -29.73 -3.49 20.24
C GLY A 24 -28.31 -3.09 19.83
N GLY A 25 -27.79 -1.99 20.41
CA GLY A 25 -26.35 -1.73 20.47
C GLY A 25 -25.92 -0.34 20.03
N ARG A 26 -25.17 0.34 20.92
CA ARG A 26 -24.61 1.69 20.77
C ARG A 26 -23.66 1.80 19.56
N SER A 27 -24.15 2.06 18.36
CA SER A 27 -23.30 2.47 17.23
C SER A 27 -24.07 3.37 16.26
N ASN A 28 -23.79 4.68 16.28
CA ASN A 28 -24.00 5.60 15.13
C ASN A 28 -23.55 7.06 15.35
N LYS A 29 -22.61 7.30 16.27
CA LYS A 29 -21.93 8.61 16.38
C LYS A 29 -20.69 8.73 15.47
N ARG A 30 -20.11 7.59 15.02
CA ARG A 30 -18.81 7.52 14.31
C ARG A 30 -18.83 7.93 12.83
N ALA A 31 -19.87 7.61 12.06
CA ALA A 31 -19.94 8.02 10.63
C ALA A 31 -20.05 9.55 10.45
N ARG A 32 -20.72 10.22 11.40
CA ARG A 32 -20.92 11.67 11.42
C ARG A 32 -19.64 12.51 11.59
N TYR A 33 -18.55 11.94 12.11
CA TYR A 33 -17.34 12.70 12.46
C TYR A 33 -16.31 12.78 11.33
N LEU A 34 -16.19 11.72 10.51
CA LEU A 34 -15.24 11.66 9.39
C LEU A 34 -15.63 12.59 8.23
N GLU A 35 -16.94 12.77 7.99
CA GLU A 35 -17.43 13.64 6.91
C GLU A 35 -17.34 15.13 7.23
N VAL A 36 -17.44 15.52 8.51
CA VAL A 36 -17.34 16.92 8.96
C VAL A 36 -15.90 17.45 8.86
N LEU A 37 -14.91 16.57 9.09
CA LEU A 37 -13.49 16.93 9.04
C LEU A 37 -13.01 17.21 7.60
N ASN A 38 -13.48 16.41 6.63
CA ASN A 38 -13.12 16.57 5.21
C ASN A 38 -13.63 17.89 4.60
N VAL A 39 -14.82 18.34 4.99
CA VAL A 39 -15.39 19.61 4.50
C VAL A 39 -14.70 20.83 5.15
N ALA A 40 -14.32 20.74 6.43
CA ALA A 40 -13.62 21.83 7.12
C ALA A 40 -12.19 22.04 6.63
N LEU A 41 -11.48 20.95 6.30
CA LEU A 41 -10.14 20.98 5.68
C LEU A 41 -10.19 21.49 4.24
N TYR A 42 -11.17 21.05 3.46
CA TYR A 42 -11.44 21.50 2.10
C TYR A 42 -11.69 23.02 2.02
N LEU A 43 -12.47 23.59 2.94
CA LEU A 43 -12.77 25.02 2.94
C LEU A 43 -11.55 25.91 3.28
N ARG A 44 -10.50 25.36 3.91
CA ARG A 44 -9.35 26.10 4.42
C ARG A 44 -8.21 26.25 3.39
N ASN A 45 -8.06 25.31 2.46
CA ASN A 45 -6.94 25.26 1.48
C ASN A 45 -7.40 25.35 0.01
N ARG A 46 -8.38 26.20 -0.29
CA ARG A 46 -9.02 26.32 -1.63
C ARG A 46 -8.08 26.39 -2.85
N SER A 47 -6.88 26.95 -2.71
CA SER A 47 -5.91 27.08 -3.81
C SER A 47 -5.09 25.80 -4.08
N GLU A 48 -4.96 24.89 -3.12
CA GLU A 48 -4.15 23.66 -3.26
C GLU A 48 -4.95 22.49 -3.86
N TRP A 49 -6.28 22.53 -3.78
CA TRP A 49 -7.18 21.43 -4.16
C TRP A 49 -7.64 21.46 -5.62
N ALA A 50 -7.21 22.46 -6.40
CA ALA A 50 -7.40 22.48 -7.86
C ALA A 50 -6.79 21.25 -8.55
N ASN A 51 -5.89 20.53 -7.88
CA ASN A 51 -5.25 19.29 -8.32
C ASN A 51 -5.62 18.06 -7.47
N TYR A 52 -6.70 18.13 -6.67
CA TYR A 52 -7.11 16.99 -5.82
C TYR A 52 -7.52 15.78 -6.67
N HIS A 53 -6.93 14.63 -6.35
CA HIS A 53 -7.20 13.37 -7.03
C HIS A 53 -7.42 12.29 -5.97
N SER A 54 -8.62 11.72 -5.95
CA SER A 54 -8.97 10.53 -5.17
C SER A 54 -9.82 9.60 -6.03
N PRO A 55 -9.95 8.31 -5.66
CA PRO A 55 -10.89 7.42 -6.32
C PRO A 55 -12.33 7.96 -6.33
N PHE A 56 -12.71 8.74 -5.32
CA PHE A 56 -14.07 9.23 -5.11
C PHE A 56 -14.38 10.54 -5.84
N PHE A 57 -13.38 11.41 -5.98
CA PHE A 57 -13.47 12.68 -6.72
C PHE A 57 -12.10 13.06 -7.29
N ASP A 58 -12.05 13.39 -8.58
CA ASP A 58 -10.83 13.78 -9.30
C ASP A 58 -11.07 15.10 -10.03
N CYS A 59 -10.51 16.20 -9.51
CA CYS A 59 -10.70 17.55 -10.05
C CYS A 59 -10.24 17.66 -11.51
N ARG A 60 -9.14 16.99 -11.85
CA ARG A 60 -8.57 17.04 -13.20
C ARG A 60 -9.47 16.31 -14.18
N ASN A 61 -9.89 15.11 -13.83
CA ASN A 61 -10.82 14.35 -14.66
C ASN A 61 -12.18 15.07 -14.76
N TYR A 62 -12.65 15.64 -13.66
CA TYR A 62 -13.91 16.38 -13.62
C TYR A 62 -13.89 17.57 -14.58
N TYR A 63 -12.83 18.38 -14.58
CA TYR A 63 -12.69 19.47 -15.55
C TYR A 63 -12.54 18.99 -17.00
N GLN A 64 -11.90 17.85 -17.24
CA GLN A 64 -11.79 17.27 -18.58
C GLN A 64 -13.14 16.78 -19.11
N ALA A 65 -13.92 16.13 -18.25
CA ALA A 65 -15.25 15.63 -18.57
C ALA A 65 -16.30 16.76 -18.67
N ASN A 66 -16.04 17.89 -18.00
CA ASN A 66 -16.97 19.01 -17.85
C ASN A 66 -16.32 20.35 -18.24
N PRO A 67 -16.04 20.59 -19.53
CA PRO A 67 -15.39 21.82 -19.99
C PRO A 67 -16.17 23.09 -19.64
N ASP A 68 -17.49 23.02 -19.56
CA ASP A 68 -18.36 24.12 -19.16
C ASP A 68 -18.11 24.59 -17.72
N VAL A 69 -17.81 23.67 -16.80
CA VAL A 69 -17.42 23.99 -15.40
C VAL A 69 -16.06 24.67 -15.36
N ARG A 70 -15.11 24.16 -16.17
CA ARG A 70 -13.77 24.73 -16.32
C ARG A 70 -13.82 26.15 -16.90
N ASP A 71 -14.56 26.32 -17.99
CA ASP A 71 -14.60 27.57 -18.76
C ASP A 71 -15.37 28.66 -17.98
N ALA A 72 -16.33 28.27 -17.14
CA ALA A 72 -16.99 29.15 -16.19
C ALA A 72 -16.14 29.50 -14.95
N GLY A 73 -14.95 28.91 -14.81
CA GLY A 73 -14.07 29.09 -13.65
C GLY A 73 -14.67 28.59 -12.34
N LEU A 74 -15.62 27.65 -12.41
CA LEU A 74 -16.29 27.09 -11.24
C LEU A 74 -15.42 26.00 -10.61
N GLU A 75 -15.40 25.97 -9.29
CA GLU A 75 -14.62 24.99 -8.56
C GLU A 75 -15.27 23.58 -8.67
N PRO A 76 -14.53 22.51 -9.03
CA PRO A 76 -15.11 21.21 -9.41
C PRO A 76 -15.94 20.53 -8.34
N ILE A 77 -15.45 20.43 -7.10
CA ILE A 77 -16.15 19.67 -6.07
C ILE A 77 -17.35 20.45 -5.54
N SER A 78 -17.26 21.79 -5.45
CA SER A 78 -18.37 22.68 -5.15
C SER A 78 -19.45 22.53 -6.21
N HIS A 79 -19.06 22.61 -7.48
CA HIS A 79 -19.98 22.41 -8.60
C HIS A 79 -20.63 21.03 -8.52
N TYR A 80 -19.85 19.96 -8.31
CA TYR A 80 -20.39 18.61 -8.24
C TYR A 80 -21.44 18.46 -7.13
N LEU A 81 -21.12 18.94 -5.93
CA LEU A 81 -22.00 18.85 -4.76
C LEU A 81 -23.28 19.69 -4.90
N GLU A 82 -23.18 20.84 -5.55
CA GLU A 82 -24.31 21.76 -5.75
C GLU A 82 -25.18 21.38 -6.95
N HIS A 83 -24.56 20.90 -8.03
CA HIS A 83 -25.18 20.76 -9.34
C HIS A 83 -24.83 19.43 -10.02
N GLY A 84 -23.55 19.05 -10.05
CA GLY A 84 -23.05 17.99 -10.92
C GLY A 84 -23.65 16.60 -10.69
N TRP A 85 -23.92 16.19 -9.46
CA TRP A 85 -24.56 14.90 -9.21
C TRP A 85 -26.00 14.83 -9.76
N ARG A 86 -26.75 15.96 -9.72
CA ARG A 86 -28.09 16.06 -10.33
C ARG A 86 -28.02 16.05 -11.84
N GLU A 87 -26.94 16.54 -12.40
CA GLU A 87 -26.68 16.56 -13.83
C GLU A 87 -26.14 15.21 -14.35
N LEU A 88 -26.15 14.17 -13.52
CA LEU A 88 -25.59 12.84 -13.83
C LEU A 88 -24.12 12.87 -14.25
N ARG A 89 -23.36 13.84 -13.75
CA ARG A 89 -21.91 13.92 -13.99
C ARG A 89 -21.20 12.91 -13.09
N SER A 90 -20.09 12.37 -13.57
CA SER A 90 -19.23 11.50 -12.77
C SER A 90 -18.23 12.33 -11.96
N PRO A 91 -18.08 12.10 -10.65
CA PRO A 91 -17.13 12.83 -9.80
C PRO A 91 -15.67 12.45 -10.06
N SER A 92 -15.43 11.26 -10.61
CA SER A 92 -14.10 10.77 -10.96
C SER A 92 -14.16 9.85 -12.18
N GLN A 93 -12.99 9.54 -12.75
CA GLN A 93 -12.86 8.52 -13.80
C GLN A 93 -13.27 7.12 -13.34
N TYR A 94 -13.39 6.92 -12.02
CA TYR A 94 -13.67 5.63 -11.44
C TYR A 94 -15.16 5.34 -11.24
N PHE A 95 -16.05 6.27 -11.60
CA PHE A 95 -17.49 6.07 -11.50
C PHE A 95 -18.16 6.47 -12.81
N ASP A 96 -19.10 5.67 -13.30
CA ASP A 96 -19.94 6.00 -14.47
C ASP A 96 -21.38 6.21 -13.97
N ALA A 97 -21.74 7.47 -13.71
CA ALA A 97 -23.05 7.83 -13.16
C ALA A 97 -24.19 7.42 -14.09
N ALA A 98 -24.01 7.54 -15.41
CA ALA A 98 -24.98 7.11 -16.39
C ALA A 98 -25.11 5.59 -16.42
N GLY A 99 -24.00 4.86 -16.39
CA GLY A 99 -23.97 3.39 -16.31
C GLY A 99 -24.63 2.87 -15.04
N PHE A 100 -24.33 3.47 -13.89
CA PHE A 100 -24.96 3.14 -12.61
C PHE A 100 -26.46 3.42 -12.62
N SER A 101 -26.88 4.57 -13.18
CA SER A 101 -28.30 4.92 -13.35
C SER A 101 -29.05 3.92 -14.24
N ALA A 102 -28.42 3.44 -15.30
CA ALA A 102 -29.01 2.47 -16.22
C ALA A 102 -29.15 1.09 -15.57
N ALA A 103 -28.15 0.68 -14.78
CA ALA A 103 -28.18 -0.56 -13.99
C ALA A 103 -29.20 -0.51 -12.84
N HIS A 104 -29.51 0.69 -12.33
CA HIS A 104 -30.43 0.89 -11.21
C HIS A 104 -31.55 1.86 -11.59
N PRO A 105 -32.45 1.48 -12.53
CA PRO A 105 -33.49 2.39 -13.04
C PRO A 105 -34.49 2.84 -11.97
N HIS A 106 -34.53 2.14 -10.84
CA HIS A 106 -35.37 2.49 -9.68
C HIS A 106 -34.74 3.59 -8.80
N ILE A 107 -33.46 3.93 -8.99
CA ILE A 107 -32.75 4.96 -8.22
C ILE A 107 -32.77 6.27 -9.01
N ASN A 108 -33.43 7.28 -8.46
CA ASN A 108 -33.58 8.56 -9.13
C ASN A 108 -32.35 9.48 -8.92
N GLY A 109 -31.49 9.59 -9.94
CA GLY A 109 -30.30 10.44 -9.94
C GLY A 109 -30.55 11.96 -9.86
N GLN A 110 -31.79 12.42 -10.07
CA GLN A 110 -32.17 13.82 -9.83
C GLN A 110 -32.46 14.10 -8.34
N ARG A 111 -32.69 13.04 -7.56
CA ARG A 111 -33.00 13.14 -6.12
C ARG A 111 -31.87 12.62 -5.22
N HIS A 112 -31.00 11.76 -5.74
CA HIS A 112 -29.90 11.15 -5.01
C HIS A 112 -28.58 11.24 -5.80
N ASP A 113 -27.48 11.50 -5.10
CA ASP A 113 -26.14 11.40 -5.67
C ASP A 113 -25.85 9.91 -5.96
N LEU A 114 -25.76 9.56 -7.24
CA LEU A 114 -25.58 8.18 -7.65
C LEU A 114 -24.22 7.61 -7.24
N ALA A 115 -23.19 8.45 -7.11
CA ALA A 115 -21.87 8.03 -6.66
C ALA A 115 -21.91 7.64 -5.18
N GLU A 116 -22.55 8.46 -4.36
CA GLU A 116 -22.81 8.16 -2.94
C GLU A 116 -23.64 6.86 -2.81
N VAL A 117 -24.70 6.73 -3.60
CA VAL A 117 -25.56 5.54 -3.57
C VAL A 117 -24.78 4.29 -3.95
N CYS A 118 -23.89 4.35 -4.94
CA CYS A 118 -23.01 3.24 -5.33
C CYS A 118 -22.09 2.82 -4.18
N LEU A 119 -21.40 3.78 -3.55
CA LEU A 119 -20.52 3.48 -2.41
C LEU A 119 -21.29 2.87 -1.24
N ARG A 120 -22.51 3.36 -0.97
CA ARG A 120 -23.35 2.83 0.11
C ARG A 120 -23.81 1.40 -0.15
N LEU A 121 -24.13 1.06 -1.40
CA LEU A 121 -24.61 -0.28 -1.76
C LEU A 121 -23.48 -1.30 -1.91
N TYR A 122 -22.29 -0.85 -2.36
CA TYR A 122 -21.23 -1.76 -2.82
C TYR A 122 -19.85 -1.54 -2.18
N GLY A 123 -19.69 -0.51 -1.33
CA GLY A 123 -18.42 -0.18 -0.68
C GLY A 123 -17.33 0.35 -1.63
N SER A 124 -17.63 0.45 -2.92
CA SER A 124 -16.72 0.94 -3.96
C SER A 124 -17.54 1.44 -5.16
N TYR A 125 -16.85 1.95 -6.20
CA TYR A 125 -17.49 2.29 -7.48
C TYR A 125 -17.65 1.10 -8.44
N ALA A 126 -17.34 -0.12 -8.00
CA ALA A 126 -17.75 -1.34 -8.68
C ALA A 126 -19.13 -1.78 -8.16
N TRP A 127 -20.15 -1.82 -9.02
CA TRP A 127 -21.51 -2.26 -8.66
C TRP A 127 -21.87 -3.59 -9.32
N LYS A 128 -22.91 -4.27 -8.81
CA LYS A 128 -23.36 -5.56 -9.34
C LYS A 128 -24.62 -5.43 -10.21
N VAL A 129 -24.69 -6.21 -11.29
CA VAL A 129 -25.89 -6.43 -12.11
C VAL A 129 -26.10 -7.94 -12.23
N ASP A 130 -27.27 -8.44 -11.81
CA ASP A 130 -27.62 -9.87 -11.84
C ASP A 130 -26.58 -10.81 -11.20
N GLY A 131 -25.89 -10.34 -10.16
CA GLY A 131 -24.88 -11.11 -9.41
C GLY A 131 -23.45 -10.95 -9.90
N GLU A 132 -23.23 -10.36 -11.09
CA GLU A 132 -21.89 -10.09 -11.64
C GLU A 132 -21.43 -8.67 -11.33
N ILE A 133 -20.14 -8.52 -10.99
CA ILE A 133 -19.52 -7.21 -10.74
C ILE A 133 -19.28 -6.53 -12.09
N VAL A 134 -19.80 -5.33 -12.26
CA VAL A 134 -19.51 -4.46 -13.41
C VAL A 134 -18.27 -3.63 -13.05
N PRO A 135 -17.10 -3.91 -13.64
CA PRO A 135 -15.92 -3.08 -13.40
C PRO A 135 -16.07 -1.69 -13.98
N VAL A 136 -15.45 -0.76 -13.28
CA VAL A 136 -15.29 0.64 -13.64
C VAL A 136 -14.65 0.78 -15.02
N ARG A 137 -15.32 1.52 -15.93
CA ARG A 137 -14.79 1.89 -17.25
C ARG A 137 -13.62 2.85 -17.11
N ASN A 138 -12.40 2.35 -17.25
CA ASN A 138 -11.22 3.17 -17.54
C ASN A 138 -11.38 3.90 -18.88
N ALA A 139 -11.91 5.13 -18.85
CA ALA A 139 -12.01 6.03 -19.99
C ALA A 139 -10.83 7.02 -20.00
N GLN A 140 -9.59 6.52 -19.90
CA GLN A 140 -8.38 7.19 -20.41
C GLN A 140 -7.09 6.34 -20.30
N MET A 141 -7.16 5.08 -19.89
CA MET A 141 -6.17 4.09 -20.35
C MET A 141 -6.56 3.66 -21.77
N SER A 142 -5.89 4.25 -22.77
CA SER A 142 -5.74 3.73 -24.15
C SER A 142 -6.73 2.61 -24.52
N ARG A 143 -7.90 2.97 -25.07
CA ARG A 143 -8.70 2.08 -25.90
C ARG A 143 -7.99 1.80 -27.24
N LYS A 144 -6.79 1.24 -27.18
CA LYS A 144 -6.38 0.21 -28.13
C LYS A 144 -6.51 -1.14 -27.42
N GLY A 145 -7.71 -1.40 -26.89
CA GLY A 145 -8.10 -2.77 -26.66
C GLY A 145 -8.17 -3.44 -28.03
N PHE A 146 -7.60 -4.62 -28.14
CA PHE A 146 -7.68 -5.46 -29.33
C PHE A 146 -9.13 -5.55 -29.80
N SER A 147 -9.32 -5.37 -31.11
CA SER A 147 -10.58 -5.72 -31.78
C SER A 147 -10.95 -7.16 -31.43
N LEU A 148 -12.24 -7.52 -31.52
CA LEU A 148 -12.69 -8.88 -31.25
C LEU A 148 -11.87 -9.91 -32.05
N ARG A 149 -11.53 -9.61 -33.32
CA ARG A 149 -10.67 -10.44 -34.17
C ARG A 149 -9.26 -10.61 -33.61
N GLU A 150 -8.65 -9.53 -33.12
CA GLU A 150 -7.31 -9.60 -32.53
C GLU A 150 -7.32 -10.32 -31.18
N ARG A 151 -8.37 -10.15 -30.36
CA ARG A 151 -8.55 -10.92 -29.12
C ARG A 151 -8.65 -12.41 -29.42
N THR A 152 -9.47 -12.80 -30.39
CA THR A 152 -9.59 -14.21 -30.80
C THR A 152 -8.26 -14.76 -31.36
N ARG A 153 -7.54 -13.97 -32.17
CA ARG A 153 -6.23 -14.36 -32.69
C ARG A 153 -5.20 -14.57 -31.58
N LEU A 154 -5.07 -13.60 -30.67
CA LEU A 154 -4.14 -13.68 -29.54
C LEU A 154 -4.53 -14.78 -28.56
N PHE A 155 -5.83 -14.94 -28.31
CA PHE A 155 -6.36 -16.03 -27.48
C PHE A 155 -5.93 -17.39 -28.03
N ASN A 156 -6.00 -17.62 -29.35
CA ASN A 156 -5.54 -18.85 -29.97
C ASN A 156 -4.01 -19.04 -29.87
N VAL A 157 -3.24 -17.97 -30.09
CA VAL A 157 -1.77 -18.01 -29.98
C VAL A 157 -1.31 -18.27 -28.53
N TRP A 158 -2.09 -17.80 -27.56
CA TRP A 158 -1.72 -17.86 -26.15
C TRP A 158 -2.26 -19.06 -25.39
N GLN A 159 -3.15 -19.87 -26.00
CA GLN A 159 -3.71 -21.07 -25.36
C GLN A 159 -2.64 -21.95 -24.71
N LYS A 160 -1.50 -22.15 -25.39
CA LYS A 160 -0.42 -23.01 -24.88
C LYS A 160 0.22 -22.50 -23.58
N TYR A 161 0.19 -21.20 -23.30
CA TYR A 161 0.75 -20.65 -22.06
C TYR A 161 -0.24 -20.70 -20.90
N ARG A 162 -1.53 -20.79 -21.21
CA ARG A 162 -2.61 -20.67 -20.23
C ARG A 162 -2.55 -21.76 -19.17
N HIS A 163 -2.17 -22.97 -19.55
CA HIS A 163 -2.05 -24.10 -18.62
C HIS A 163 -0.92 -23.94 -17.60
N PHE A 164 0.03 -23.04 -17.87
CA PHE A 164 1.14 -22.70 -16.98
C PHE A 164 0.89 -21.41 -16.17
N PHE A 165 -0.22 -20.72 -16.38
CA PHE A 165 -0.52 -19.48 -15.67
C PHE A 165 -1.36 -19.77 -14.43
N ASP A 166 -0.95 -19.27 -13.27
CA ASP A 166 -1.71 -19.43 -12.04
C ASP A 166 -2.60 -18.19 -11.82
N ALA A 167 -3.81 -18.26 -12.37
CA ALA A 167 -4.75 -17.16 -12.31
C ALA A 167 -5.26 -16.85 -10.89
N ASN A 168 -5.32 -17.87 -10.01
CA ASN A 168 -5.76 -17.68 -8.64
C ASN A 168 -4.70 -16.94 -7.83
N PHE A 169 -3.44 -17.37 -7.94
CA PHE A 169 -2.31 -16.63 -7.38
C PHE A 169 -2.29 -15.19 -7.90
N TYR A 170 -2.45 -15.01 -9.21
CA TYR A 170 -2.36 -13.68 -9.81
C TYR A 170 -3.44 -12.72 -9.31
N LEU A 171 -4.69 -13.17 -9.20
CA LEU A 171 -5.78 -12.34 -8.67
C LEU A 171 -5.61 -12.01 -7.19
N LEU A 172 -5.10 -12.97 -6.40
CA LEU A 172 -4.87 -12.77 -4.98
C LEU A 172 -3.73 -11.78 -4.72
N GLU A 173 -2.63 -11.92 -5.48
CA GLU A 173 -1.44 -11.08 -5.33
C GLU A 173 -1.63 -9.70 -5.96
N TYR A 174 -2.42 -9.61 -7.04
CA TYR A 174 -2.62 -8.42 -7.85
C TYR A 174 -4.10 -8.08 -8.06
N PRO A 175 -4.84 -7.75 -6.98
CA PRO A 175 -6.27 -7.44 -7.09
C PRO A 175 -6.56 -6.17 -7.90
N ASP A 176 -5.54 -5.34 -8.13
CA ASP A 176 -5.62 -4.15 -8.99
C ASP A 176 -5.52 -4.47 -10.49
N ALA A 177 -5.04 -5.66 -10.85
CA ALA A 177 -4.73 -6.01 -12.24
C ALA A 177 -5.92 -6.62 -13.01
N ALA A 178 -6.78 -7.36 -12.32
CA ALA A 178 -7.92 -8.07 -12.92
C ALA A 178 -8.94 -8.49 -11.86
N ILE A 179 -10.16 -8.82 -12.30
CA ILE A 179 -11.24 -9.35 -11.43
C ILE A 179 -11.50 -10.82 -11.76
N THR A 180 -11.41 -11.19 -13.04
CA THR A 180 -11.61 -12.57 -13.49
C THR A 180 -10.30 -13.26 -13.83
N THR A 181 -10.30 -14.60 -13.79
CA THR A 181 -9.11 -15.42 -14.13
C THR A 181 -8.70 -15.25 -15.59
N ASP A 182 -9.67 -15.03 -16.49
CA ASP A 182 -9.42 -14.70 -17.89
C ASP A 182 -8.72 -13.37 -18.08
N GLU A 183 -9.22 -12.33 -17.40
CA GLU A 183 -8.59 -11.01 -17.43
C GLU A 183 -7.20 -11.04 -16.81
N ALA A 184 -6.98 -11.82 -15.75
CA ALA A 184 -5.67 -11.96 -15.12
C ALA A 184 -4.61 -12.48 -16.10
N PHE A 185 -4.93 -13.54 -16.84
CA PHE A 185 -4.05 -14.09 -17.87
C PHE A 185 -3.78 -13.08 -18.99
N VAL A 186 -4.84 -12.44 -19.51
CA VAL A 186 -4.72 -11.45 -20.58
C VAL A 186 -3.91 -10.24 -20.13
N HIS A 187 -4.16 -9.74 -18.92
CA HIS A 187 -3.41 -8.66 -18.31
C HIS A 187 -1.92 -9.01 -18.22
N TYR A 188 -1.59 -10.17 -17.67
CA TYR A 188 -0.21 -10.59 -17.53
C TYR A 188 0.51 -10.65 -18.88
N MET A 189 -0.10 -11.31 -19.86
CA MET A 189 0.49 -11.52 -21.19
C MET A 189 0.70 -10.20 -21.97
N HIS A 190 -0.13 -9.19 -21.72
CA HIS A 190 0.00 -7.88 -22.36
C HIS A 190 0.93 -6.92 -21.63
N ARG A 191 0.84 -6.88 -20.31
CA ARG A 191 1.39 -5.78 -19.51
C ARG A 191 2.04 -6.27 -18.21
N GLY A 192 1.42 -7.21 -17.50
CA GLY A 192 1.90 -7.63 -16.17
C GLY A 192 3.36 -8.09 -16.17
N PHE A 193 3.82 -8.76 -17.23
CA PHE A 193 5.23 -9.16 -17.35
C PHE A 193 6.21 -7.97 -17.41
N SER A 194 5.79 -6.86 -18.02
CA SER A 194 6.59 -5.62 -18.14
C SER A 194 6.55 -4.77 -16.87
N GLU A 195 5.54 -5.04 -16.01
CA GLU A 195 5.38 -4.49 -14.67
C GLU A 195 6.11 -5.31 -13.59
N ASP A 196 6.81 -6.37 -14.00
CA ASP A 196 7.53 -7.32 -13.13
C ASP A 196 6.61 -8.07 -12.16
N ARG A 197 5.33 -8.22 -12.53
CA ARG A 197 4.40 -9.10 -11.82
C ARG A 197 4.77 -10.55 -12.09
N ASN A 198 4.52 -11.43 -11.12
CA ASN A 198 4.77 -12.85 -11.26
C ASN A 198 3.51 -13.55 -11.77
N PRO A 199 3.57 -14.38 -12.82
CA PRO A 199 2.41 -15.10 -13.35
C PRO A 199 1.97 -16.30 -12.50
N ARG A 200 2.85 -16.71 -11.59
CA ARG A 200 2.69 -17.86 -10.71
C ARG A 200 3.64 -17.74 -9.53
N ARG A 201 3.30 -18.41 -8.43
CA ARG A 201 4.03 -18.33 -7.16
C ARG A 201 5.47 -18.83 -7.27
N ASP A 202 5.72 -19.84 -8.10
CA ASP A 202 6.99 -20.53 -8.28
C ASP A 202 7.82 -19.97 -9.46
N PHE A 203 7.47 -18.77 -9.96
CA PHE A 203 8.20 -18.11 -11.03
C PHE A 203 8.45 -16.62 -10.77
N ASP A 204 9.71 -16.26 -10.60
CA ASP A 204 10.20 -14.89 -10.64
C ASP A 204 10.46 -14.46 -12.09
N GLY A 205 9.56 -13.66 -12.67
CA GLY A 205 9.77 -13.11 -14.00
C GLY A 205 11.01 -12.20 -14.06
N HIS A 206 11.25 -11.42 -13.01
CA HIS A 206 12.34 -10.46 -12.93
C HIS A 206 13.71 -11.15 -12.87
N ARG A 207 13.92 -12.11 -11.95
CA ARG A 207 15.17 -12.89 -11.86
C ARG A 207 15.39 -13.71 -13.13
N TYR A 208 14.34 -14.28 -13.72
CA TYR A 208 14.45 -15.01 -14.97
C TYR A 208 15.02 -14.12 -16.08
N ARG A 209 14.45 -12.92 -16.27
CA ARG A 209 14.98 -11.98 -17.26
C ARG A 209 16.45 -11.66 -17.04
N LYS A 210 16.87 -11.40 -15.80
CA LYS A 210 18.27 -11.10 -15.47
C LYS A 210 19.21 -12.26 -15.82
N ARG A 211 18.84 -13.48 -15.43
CA ARG A 211 19.63 -14.70 -15.73
C ARG A 211 19.75 -14.96 -17.23
N HIS A 212 18.71 -14.63 -17.99
CA HIS A 212 18.63 -14.93 -19.43
C HIS A 212 18.89 -13.71 -20.33
N GLY A 213 19.28 -12.56 -19.76
CA GLY A 213 19.58 -11.34 -20.53
C GLY A 213 18.39 -10.74 -21.29
N LEU A 214 17.16 -10.97 -20.83
CA LEU A 214 15.95 -10.48 -21.50
C LEU A 214 15.66 -9.00 -21.18
N SER A 215 15.18 -8.26 -22.16
CA SER A 215 14.69 -6.90 -21.97
C SER A 215 13.29 -6.87 -21.33
N ARG A 216 12.86 -5.71 -20.80
CA ARG A 216 11.50 -5.56 -20.22
C ARG A 216 10.36 -5.74 -21.23
N GLY A 217 10.63 -5.57 -22.52
CA GLY A 217 9.65 -5.81 -23.58
C GLY A 217 9.47 -7.29 -23.91
N GLU A 218 10.38 -8.14 -23.42
CA GLU A 218 10.34 -9.58 -23.64
C GLU A 218 9.68 -10.26 -22.45
N ASN A 219 8.67 -11.08 -22.74
CA ASN A 219 7.90 -11.76 -21.70
C ASN A 219 8.69 -12.99 -21.18
N PRO A 220 9.22 -12.96 -19.94
CA PRO A 220 10.04 -14.04 -19.39
C PRO A 220 9.27 -15.35 -19.26
N PHE A 221 7.99 -15.29 -18.90
CA PHE A 221 7.15 -16.47 -18.78
C PHE A 221 6.91 -17.13 -20.12
N ARG A 222 6.65 -16.33 -21.16
CA ARG A 222 6.58 -16.84 -22.53
C ARG A 222 7.91 -17.44 -22.97
N HIS A 223 9.03 -16.75 -22.74
CA HIS A 223 10.36 -17.25 -23.08
C HIS A 223 10.69 -18.56 -22.35
N CYS A 224 10.25 -18.69 -21.10
CA CYS A 224 10.35 -19.89 -20.29
C CYS A 224 9.50 -21.04 -20.85
N VAL A 225 8.21 -20.80 -21.11
CA VAL A 225 7.33 -21.84 -21.67
C VAL A 225 7.77 -22.26 -23.08
N ASP A 226 8.23 -21.33 -23.91
CA ASP A 226 8.71 -21.62 -25.26
C ASP A 226 10.01 -22.45 -25.27
N SER A 227 10.78 -22.45 -24.17
CA SER A 227 11.99 -23.28 -24.03
C SER A 227 11.71 -24.70 -23.52
N LEU A 228 10.48 -24.99 -23.08
CA LEU A 228 10.05 -26.33 -22.67
C LEU A 228 9.84 -27.18 -23.92
N ARG A 229 10.92 -27.86 -24.34
CA ARG A 229 10.92 -28.63 -25.59
C ARG A 229 9.91 -29.79 -25.62
N ASP A 230 9.50 -30.33 -24.46
CA ASP A 230 8.41 -31.33 -24.30
C ASP A 230 7.97 -31.51 -22.82
N ALA A 231 8.35 -30.59 -21.92
CA ALA A 231 8.10 -30.74 -20.48
C ALA A 231 6.67 -30.34 -20.11
N THR A 232 5.96 -31.21 -19.41
CA THR A 232 4.63 -30.92 -18.83
C THR A 232 4.72 -30.14 -17.52
N ALA A 233 5.86 -30.20 -16.84
CA ALA A 233 6.13 -29.47 -15.62
C ALA A 233 6.81 -28.12 -15.94
N PHE A 234 6.37 -27.08 -15.23
CA PHE A 234 6.96 -25.75 -15.36
C PHE A 234 8.29 -25.67 -14.60
N PRO A 235 9.35 -25.05 -15.17
CA PRO A 235 10.66 -24.98 -14.54
C PRO A 235 10.66 -23.80 -13.55
N ALA A 236 10.17 -24.06 -12.35
CA ALA A 236 10.20 -23.10 -11.27
C ALA A 236 11.63 -22.58 -11.04
N ASN A 237 11.75 -21.26 -10.83
CA ASN A 237 13.05 -20.60 -10.65
C ASN A 237 13.15 -19.88 -9.30
N SER A 238 12.22 -20.22 -8.42
CA SER A 238 12.04 -19.56 -7.14
C SER A 238 11.66 -20.56 -6.06
N HIS A 239 12.57 -21.52 -5.84
CA HIS A 239 12.37 -22.62 -4.88
C HIS A 239 12.59 -22.20 -3.41
N ASP A 240 13.39 -21.16 -3.15
CA ASP A 240 13.65 -20.68 -1.78
C ASP A 240 12.50 -19.86 -1.17
N TRP A 241 11.43 -19.58 -1.93
CA TRP A 241 10.30 -18.76 -1.48
C TRP A 241 9.25 -19.54 -0.68
N LEU A 242 9.40 -20.87 -0.61
CA LEU A 242 8.55 -21.74 0.20
C LEU A 242 8.98 -21.78 1.67
N ALA A 243 10.23 -21.44 1.99
CA ALA A 243 10.78 -21.59 3.35
C ALA A 243 10.20 -20.61 4.39
N LEU A 244 9.46 -19.58 3.96
CA LEU A 244 8.87 -18.57 4.86
C LEU A 244 7.34 -18.59 4.91
N ARG A 245 6.67 -19.55 4.25
CA ARG A 245 5.30 -19.88 4.62
C ARG A 245 5.30 -21.00 5.64
N VAL A 246 4.61 -20.75 6.75
CA VAL A 246 4.04 -21.76 7.64
C VAL A 246 3.53 -22.91 6.78
N ASP A 247 3.99 -24.13 7.06
CA ASP A 247 3.47 -25.36 6.47
C ASP A 247 1.94 -25.26 6.42
N SER A 248 1.39 -25.21 5.21
CA SER A 248 -0.05 -25.19 5.02
C SER A 248 -0.64 -26.42 5.69
N VAL A 249 -1.63 -26.17 6.54
CA VAL A 249 -2.47 -27.15 7.27
C VAL A 249 -3.18 -28.16 6.35
N GLU A 250 -2.98 -28.08 5.03
CA GLU A 250 -3.68 -28.91 4.05
C GLU A 250 -3.08 -30.31 3.83
N ASP A 251 -1.89 -30.63 4.36
CA ASP A 251 -1.26 -31.95 4.12
C ASP A 251 -1.02 -32.81 5.38
N ARG A 252 -1.73 -32.50 6.48
CA ARG A 252 -1.81 -33.41 7.61
C ARG A 252 -3.27 -33.54 8.03
N ASN A 253 -3.76 -34.77 8.10
CA ASN A 253 -5.00 -35.14 8.79
C ASN A 253 -4.88 -34.77 10.28
N VAL A 254 -4.98 -33.48 10.56
CA VAL A 254 -4.85 -32.87 11.88
C VAL A 254 -6.27 -32.69 12.36
N THR A 255 -6.71 -33.66 13.14
CA THR A 255 -7.90 -33.54 13.97
C THR A 255 -7.82 -32.25 14.79
N THR A 256 -8.98 -31.63 15.03
CA THR A 256 -9.18 -30.36 15.74
C THR A 256 -8.58 -30.27 17.17
N ASP A 257 -7.90 -31.31 17.64
CA ASP A 257 -7.11 -31.33 18.88
C ASP A 257 -5.68 -30.76 18.73
N THR A 258 -5.16 -30.61 17.51
CA THR A 258 -3.72 -30.31 17.30
C THR A 258 -3.40 -28.84 16.97
N LEU A 259 -4.42 -27.97 16.87
CA LEU A 259 -4.20 -26.50 16.87
C LEU A 259 -3.94 -25.97 18.30
N GLY A 260 -4.24 -26.78 19.32
CA GLY A 260 -3.98 -26.49 20.73
C GLY A 260 -2.56 -26.84 21.21
N SER A 261 -1.73 -27.47 20.37
CA SER A 261 -0.43 -28.04 20.80
C SER A 261 0.81 -27.36 20.21
N TYR A 262 0.67 -26.19 19.57
CA TYR A 262 1.81 -25.30 19.23
C TYR A 262 2.01 -24.18 20.27
N LEU A 263 1.35 -24.29 21.43
CA LEU A 263 1.45 -23.36 22.57
C LEU A 263 2.11 -24.02 23.79
N GLU A 264 3.21 -24.72 23.59
CA GLU A 264 4.11 -25.25 24.64
C GLU A 264 5.55 -24.93 24.18
N GLU A 265 6.48 -24.29 24.90
CA GLU A 265 6.63 -23.85 26.30
C GLU A 265 7.66 -22.69 26.33
N ASN A 266 7.45 -21.68 27.20
CA ASN A 266 8.47 -20.81 27.81
C ASN A 266 9.68 -20.32 26.95
N ARG A 267 9.43 -19.69 25.80
CA ARG A 267 10.36 -18.67 25.28
C ARG A 267 9.70 -17.31 25.39
N GLU A 268 10.32 -16.37 26.09
CA GLU A 268 9.85 -14.98 26.12
C GLU A 268 9.85 -14.45 24.69
N ARG A 269 8.64 -14.16 24.18
CA ARG A 269 8.49 -13.54 22.85
C ARG A 269 9.10 -12.13 22.90
N PRO A 270 9.87 -11.74 21.88
CA PRO A 270 10.48 -10.42 21.86
C PRO A 270 9.38 -9.34 21.83
N SER A 271 9.57 -8.31 22.66
CA SER A 271 8.68 -7.15 22.70
C SER A 271 8.79 -6.33 21.42
N LEU A 272 7.66 -5.82 20.93
CA LEU A 272 7.57 -5.03 19.69
C LEU A 272 7.18 -3.59 19.99
N CYS A 273 7.92 -2.63 19.45
CA CYS A 273 7.48 -1.24 19.29
C CYS A 273 7.13 -0.94 17.83
N VAL A 274 6.11 -0.13 17.58
CA VAL A 274 5.80 0.38 16.24
C VAL A 274 6.18 1.85 16.17
N HIS A 275 7.09 2.22 15.27
CA HIS A 275 7.40 3.60 14.93
C HIS A 275 6.72 3.98 13.61
N LEU A 276 5.92 5.05 13.63
CA LEU A 276 5.27 5.63 12.45
C LEU A 276 5.74 7.07 12.24
N HIS A 277 6.52 7.33 11.19
CA HIS A 277 6.77 8.70 10.75
C HIS A 277 5.61 9.20 9.89
N CYS A 278 4.81 10.13 10.44
CA CYS A 278 3.59 10.64 9.83
C CYS A 278 3.81 12.03 9.23
N PHE A 279 4.49 12.10 8.08
CA PHE A 279 4.65 13.34 7.32
C PHE A 279 3.34 13.80 6.67
N TYR A 280 2.58 12.86 6.10
CA TYR A 280 1.24 13.09 5.53
C TYR A 280 0.16 12.60 6.49
N VAL A 281 -0.33 13.49 7.36
CA VAL A 281 -1.36 13.16 8.36
C VAL A 281 -2.67 12.69 7.73
N ASP A 282 -2.99 13.15 6.52
CA ASP A 282 -4.19 12.72 5.81
C ASP A 282 -4.15 11.22 5.44
N LEU A 283 -2.98 10.59 5.40
CA LEU A 283 -2.82 9.15 5.17
C LEU A 283 -2.83 8.31 6.46
N LEU A 284 -2.87 8.94 7.64
CA LEU A 284 -2.83 8.22 8.93
C LEU A 284 -3.99 7.22 9.08
N HIS A 285 -5.13 7.49 8.44
CA HIS A 285 -6.29 6.59 8.45
C HIS A 285 -5.95 5.19 7.90
N GLU A 286 -5.11 5.08 6.85
CA GLU A 286 -4.73 3.78 6.28
C GLU A 286 -3.99 2.91 7.32
N VAL A 287 -3.17 3.52 8.18
CA VAL A 287 -2.46 2.80 9.27
C VAL A 287 -3.42 2.50 10.42
N ILE A 288 -4.28 3.44 10.78
CA ILE A 288 -5.30 3.29 11.82
C ILE A 288 -6.23 2.09 11.55
N ASP A 289 -6.70 1.95 10.31
CA ASP A 289 -7.63 0.87 9.95
C ASP A 289 -7.02 -0.51 10.18
N ARG A 290 -5.70 -0.62 10.01
CA ARG A 290 -4.91 -1.83 10.27
C ARG A 290 -4.65 -2.05 11.76
N ILE A 291 -4.21 -1.03 12.49
CA ILE A 291 -3.97 -1.10 13.95
C ILE A 291 -5.22 -1.56 14.71
N ARG A 292 -6.40 -1.15 14.26
CA ARG A 292 -7.69 -1.54 14.88
C ARG A 292 -7.95 -3.03 14.88
N LEU A 293 -7.36 -3.77 13.94
CA LEU A 293 -7.54 -5.22 13.79
C LEU A 293 -6.49 -6.01 14.57
N ILE A 294 -5.51 -5.34 15.19
CA ILE A 294 -4.41 -6.00 15.90
C ILE A 294 -4.72 -6.01 17.40
N THR A 295 -4.61 -7.19 18.02
CA THR A 295 -4.77 -7.38 19.47
C THR A 295 -3.43 -7.47 20.20
N ILE A 296 -2.36 -7.91 19.52
CA ILE A 296 -0.97 -7.89 20.04
C ILE A 296 -0.64 -6.50 20.60
N PRO A 297 -0.24 -6.37 21.88
CA PRO A 297 0.10 -5.10 22.48
C PRO A 297 1.47 -4.61 21.98
N PHE A 298 1.56 -3.33 21.65
CA PHE A 298 2.80 -2.65 21.33
C PHE A 298 2.68 -1.15 21.68
N PRO A 299 3.75 -0.49 22.16
CA PRO A 299 3.84 0.96 22.14
C PRO A 299 3.89 1.48 20.70
N LEU A 300 3.13 2.55 20.43
CA LEU A 300 3.17 3.27 19.16
C LEU A 300 3.88 4.61 19.36
N VAL A 301 4.93 4.84 18.60
CA VAL A 301 5.65 6.13 18.54
C VAL A 301 5.34 6.77 17.20
N VAL A 302 4.70 7.95 17.22
CA VAL A 302 4.37 8.72 16.04
C VAL A 302 5.23 9.97 15.99
N THR A 303 6.01 10.14 14.93
CA THR A 303 6.73 11.39 14.68
C THR A 303 6.00 12.23 13.64
N VAL A 304 5.86 13.53 13.86
CA VAL A 304 5.18 14.49 12.97
C VAL A 304 5.98 15.78 12.85
N CYS A 305 5.77 16.57 11.79
CA CYS A 305 6.59 17.77 11.53
C CYS A 305 5.99 19.08 12.06
N SER A 306 4.81 19.05 12.70
CA SER A 306 4.19 20.26 13.27
C SER A 306 3.28 19.94 14.47
N GLU A 307 3.08 20.94 15.34
CA GLU A 307 2.14 20.86 16.46
C GLU A 307 0.69 20.64 16.01
N VAL A 308 0.31 21.16 14.84
CA VAL A 308 -1.03 20.97 14.27
C VAL A 308 -1.22 19.50 13.88
N ASP A 309 -0.20 18.91 13.27
CA ASP A 309 -0.19 17.50 12.89
C ASP A 309 -0.16 16.59 14.12
N ALA A 310 0.56 16.98 15.18
CA ALA A 310 0.55 16.27 16.46
C ALA A 310 -0.85 16.24 17.07
N ALA A 311 -1.52 17.39 17.12
CA ALA A 311 -2.90 17.48 17.63
C ALA A 311 -3.87 16.63 16.80
N ALA A 312 -3.72 16.63 15.47
CA ALA A 312 -4.53 15.81 14.58
C ALA A 312 -4.27 14.31 14.78
N ALA A 313 -3.00 13.89 14.87
CA ALA A 313 -2.63 12.50 15.13
C ALA A 313 -3.14 12.04 16.51
N GLN A 314 -2.98 12.87 17.55
CA GLN A 314 -3.50 12.61 18.90
C GLN A 314 -5.01 12.39 18.87
N TYR A 315 -5.75 13.25 18.17
CA TYR A 315 -7.19 13.15 18.05
C TYR A 315 -7.62 11.88 17.31
N LEU A 316 -6.96 11.55 16.20
CA LEU A 316 -7.30 10.38 15.37
C LEU A 316 -6.96 9.05 16.05
N LEU A 317 -5.90 9.02 16.86
CA LEU A 317 -5.42 7.81 17.55
C LEU A 317 -6.03 7.60 18.93
N ALA A 318 -6.62 8.63 19.55
CA ALA A 318 -7.14 8.59 20.91
C ALA A 318 -8.01 7.35 21.19
N ASP A 319 -8.99 7.06 20.33
CA ASP A 319 -9.93 5.95 20.48
C ASP A 319 -9.27 4.56 20.38
N ILE A 320 -8.19 4.45 19.61
CA ILE A 320 -7.56 3.17 19.24
C ILE A 320 -6.45 2.83 20.23
N MET A 321 -5.83 3.87 20.79
CA MET A 321 -4.69 3.77 21.68
C MET A 321 -5.07 3.94 23.16
N LEU A 322 -6.37 3.98 23.51
CA LEU A 322 -6.87 4.11 24.89
C LEU A 322 -6.24 3.11 25.88
N HIS A 323 -5.83 1.94 25.40
CA HIS A 323 -5.22 0.87 26.21
C HIS A 323 -3.80 0.51 25.75
N ARG A 324 -3.17 1.37 24.96
CA ARG A 324 -1.84 1.16 24.39
C ARG A 324 -0.98 2.39 24.68
N GLU A 325 0.30 2.19 24.89
CA GLU A 325 1.23 3.31 25.07
C GLU A 325 1.37 4.08 23.74
N LEU A 326 1.10 5.38 23.76
CA LEU A 326 1.17 6.27 22.60
C LEU A 326 2.11 7.43 22.90
N HIS A 327 3.12 7.58 22.06
CA HIS A 327 4.02 8.73 22.07
C HIS A 327 3.84 9.51 20.77
N ILE A 328 3.62 10.82 20.85
CA ILE A 328 3.61 11.70 19.68
C ILE A 328 4.70 12.73 19.86
N ILE A 329 5.63 12.79 18.91
CA ILE A 329 6.82 13.64 18.95
C ILE A 329 6.79 14.58 17.76
N VAL A 330 6.90 15.89 18.01
CA VAL A 330 7.11 16.88 16.97
C VAL A 330 8.61 16.95 16.65
N VAL A 331 8.95 16.67 15.40
CA VAL A 331 10.34 16.59 14.93
C VAL A 331 10.59 17.64 13.84
N LYS A 332 11.87 17.95 13.60
CA LYS A 332 12.24 18.79 12.47
C LYS A 332 11.99 18.02 11.17
N ASN A 333 11.51 18.70 10.13
CA ASN A 333 11.44 18.13 8.79
C ASN A 333 12.86 18.00 8.19
N ARG A 334 13.59 16.96 8.61
CA ARG A 334 14.99 16.67 8.28
C ARG A 334 15.13 15.17 8.06
N GLY A 335 15.90 14.76 7.05
CA GLY A 335 16.22 13.34 6.83
C GLY A 335 15.03 12.44 6.50
N ARG A 336 13.91 13.03 6.03
CA ARG A 336 12.66 12.35 5.66
C ARG A 336 12.15 11.44 6.78
N ASP A 337 11.93 10.15 6.53
CA ASP A 337 11.50 9.16 7.51
C ASP A 337 12.67 8.56 8.32
N ILE A 338 13.90 8.60 7.78
CA ILE A 338 15.06 7.95 8.37
C ILE A 338 15.55 8.67 9.63
N ALA A 339 15.70 10.00 9.60
CA ALA A 339 16.15 10.73 10.79
C ALA A 339 15.12 10.67 11.93
N PRO A 340 13.80 10.87 11.68
CA PRO A 340 12.78 10.63 12.69
C PRO A 340 12.81 9.22 13.26
N PHE A 341 13.16 8.21 12.45
CA PHE A 341 13.32 6.84 12.91
C PHE A 341 14.57 6.62 13.76
N LEU A 342 15.76 6.89 13.21
CA LEU A 342 17.04 6.53 13.85
C LEU A 342 17.46 7.51 14.94
N ILE A 343 17.03 8.77 14.87
CA ILE A 343 17.44 9.81 15.82
C ILE A 343 16.27 10.10 16.76
N ASP A 344 15.21 10.73 16.26
CA ASP A 344 14.21 11.39 17.10
C ASP A 344 13.36 10.39 17.92
N ALA A 345 12.94 9.27 17.30
CA ALA A 345 12.12 8.25 17.97
C ALA A 345 12.94 7.21 18.76
N SER A 346 14.25 7.18 18.59
CA SER A 346 15.09 6.06 19.03
C SER A 346 15.15 5.87 20.54
N ALA A 347 15.11 6.96 21.31
CA ALA A 347 15.05 6.89 22.77
C ALA A 347 13.82 6.13 23.30
N ILE A 348 12.76 5.98 22.50
CA ILE A 348 11.54 5.28 22.88
C ILE A 348 11.56 3.85 22.37
N TRP A 349 11.72 3.63 21.06
CA TRP A 349 11.64 2.28 20.50
C TRP A 349 12.81 1.38 20.90
N ARG A 350 13.98 1.94 21.31
CA ARG A 350 15.12 1.15 21.85
C ARG A 350 14.78 0.41 23.15
N LYS A 351 13.65 0.70 23.80
CA LYS A 351 13.18 0.02 25.01
C LYS A 351 12.52 -1.33 24.72
N SER A 352 12.30 -1.66 23.45
CA SER A 352 11.76 -2.95 23.00
C SER A 352 12.84 -3.80 22.33
N ASP A 353 12.57 -5.08 22.13
CA ASP A 353 13.50 -6.00 21.44
C ASP A 353 13.45 -5.79 19.92
N LEU A 354 12.28 -5.46 19.40
CA LEU A 354 11.99 -5.22 17.99
C LEU A 354 11.36 -3.85 17.78
N VAL A 355 11.63 -3.25 16.62
CA VAL A 355 10.92 -2.08 16.11
C VAL A 355 10.39 -2.33 14.70
N LEU A 356 9.09 -2.15 14.49
CA LEU A 356 8.49 -2.02 13.17
C LEU A 356 8.54 -0.54 12.77
N HIS A 357 9.31 -0.20 11.74
CA HIS A 357 9.32 1.14 11.18
C HIS A 357 8.33 1.25 10.01
N LEU A 358 7.45 2.25 10.09
CA LEU A 358 6.49 2.66 9.08
C LEU A 358 6.63 4.15 8.82
N HIS A 359 6.18 4.60 7.65
CA HIS A 359 6.01 6.02 7.39
C HIS A 359 4.86 6.30 6.41
N THR A 360 4.24 7.47 6.49
CA THR A 360 3.30 7.90 5.45
C THR A 360 4.07 8.41 4.25
N LYS A 361 3.59 8.09 3.04
CA LYS A 361 4.26 8.51 1.80
C LYS A 361 3.29 8.81 0.67
N LYS A 362 3.58 9.87 -0.07
CA LYS A 362 2.94 10.17 -1.36
C LYS A 362 4.03 10.14 -2.42
N SER A 363 3.72 9.55 -3.57
CA SER A 363 4.61 9.51 -4.71
C SER A 363 3.91 10.17 -5.91
N PRO A 364 3.73 11.51 -5.90
CA PRO A 364 2.88 12.21 -6.87
C PRO A 364 3.40 12.12 -8.31
N HIS A 365 4.68 11.79 -8.49
CA HIS A 365 5.32 11.66 -9.79
C HIS A 365 5.05 10.30 -10.48
N ILE A 366 4.43 9.35 -9.78
CA ILE A 366 4.12 8.01 -10.31
C ILE A 366 2.64 7.68 -10.10
N SER A 367 1.99 7.12 -11.12
CA SER A 367 0.56 6.80 -11.07
C SER A 367 0.22 5.62 -10.13
N TRP A 368 1.19 4.81 -9.76
CA TRP A 368 1.05 3.62 -8.92
C TRP A 368 1.59 3.81 -7.49
N GLY A 369 1.85 5.06 -7.08
CA GLY A 369 2.39 5.39 -5.76
C GLY A 369 1.51 4.94 -4.59
N ASP A 370 0.19 5.07 -4.73
CA ASP A 370 -0.77 4.63 -3.71
C ASP A 370 -0.79 3.11 -3.56
N SER A 371 -0.77 2.37 -4.68
CA SER A 371 -0.70 0.91 -4.67
C SER A 371 0.58 0.42 -3.98
N TRP A 372 1.72 1.08 -4.24
CA TRP A 372 2.98 0.76 -3.57
C TRP A 372 2.92 1.04 -2.06
N ARG A 373 2.37 2.18 -1.64
CA ARG A 373 2.19 2.47 -0.20
C ARG A 373 1.32 1.42 0.48
N ARG A 374 0.16 1.11 -0.09
CA ARG A 374 -0.77 0.13 0.48
C ARG A 374 -0.17 -1.25 0.53
N TYR A 375 0.55 -1.67 -0.52
CA TYR A 375 1.34 -2.90 -0.52
C TYR A 375 2.32 -2.94 0.66
N LEU A 376 3.07 -1.87 0.93
CA LEU A 376 3.99 -1.84 2.07
C LEU A 376 3.25 -1.98 3.39
N PHE A 377 2.13 -1.27 3.57
CA PHE A 377 1.31 -1.41 4.78
C PHE A 377 0.72 -2.81 4.92
N ASP A 378 0.19 -3.40 3.84
CA ASP A 378 -0.35 -4.75 3.85
C ASP A 378 0.70 -5.78 4.20
N ARG A 379 1.93 -5.61 3.71
CA ARG A 379 3.02 -6.55 3.97
C ARG A 379 3.70 -6.36 5.33
N THR A 380 3.42 -5.30 6.06
CA THR A 380 4.08 -5.00 7.35
C THR A 380 3.11 -4.99 8.51
N ILE A 381 2.04 -4.22 8.40
CA ILE A 381 1.01 -4.06 9.45
C ILE A 381 -0.38 -4.45 8.94
N GLY A 382 -0.48 -5.20 7.85
CA GLY A 382 -1.76 -5.54 7.20
C GLY A 382 -2.75 -6.30 8.08
N GLY A 383 -2.24 -7.03 9.08
CA GLY A 383 -3.06 -7.76 10.03
C GLY A 383 -2.24 -8.33 11.19
N GLU A 384 -2.95 -8.88 12.17
CA GLU A 384 -2.35 -9.49 13.35
C GLU A 384 -1.45 -10.69 13.02
N GLU A 385 -1.80 -11.47 11.99
CA GLU A 385 -1.04 -12.65 11.56
C GLU A 385 0.39 -12.27 11.15
N ILE A 386 0.56 -11.17 10.41
CA ILE A 386 1.89 -10.71 9.96
C ILE A 386 2.74 -10.26 11.14
N LEU A 387 2.15 -9.54 12.10
CA LEU A 387 2.88 -9.11 13.30
C LEU A 387 3.27 -10.31 14.17
N GLY A 388 2.34 -11.24 14.39
CA GLY A 388 2.60 -12.47 15.15
C GLY A 388 3.71 -13.30 14.50
N TRP A 389 3.62 -13.52 13.19
CA TRP A 389 4.65 -14.21 12.41
C TRP A 389 6.01 -13.50 12.50
N ALA A 390 6.06 -12.18 12.36
CA ALA A 390 7.32 -11.44 12.44
C ALA A 390 7.98 -11.62 13.82
N ILE A 391 7.21 -11.49 14.89
CA ILE A 391 7.68 -11.70 16.28
C ILE A 391 8.22 -13.12 16.45
N ASP A 392 7.48 -14.13 16.00
CA ASP A 392 7.91 -15.53 16.07
C ASP A 392 9.14 -15.81 15.20
N TYR A 393 9.23 -15.18 14.04
CA TYR A 393 10.37 -15.32 13.15
C TYR A 393 11.65 -14.84 13.82
N PHE A 394 11.63 -13.66 14.46
CA PHE A 394 12.79 -13.16 15.22
C PHE A 394 13.11 -13.99 16.46
N SER A 395 12.11 -14.60 17.10
CA SER A 395 12.31 -15.53 18.22
C SER A 395 13.06 -16.79 17.76
N ASN A 396 12.73 -17.30 16.57
CA ASN A 396 13.32 -18.51 16.00
C ASN A 396 14.64 -18.28 15.26
N HIS A 397 14.93 -17.04 14.84
CA HIS A 397 16.16 -16.68 14.11
C HIS A 397 16.92 -15.57 14.84
N PRO A 398 17.71 -15.90 15.90
CA PRO A 398 18.48 -14.92 16.66
C PRO A 398 19.48 -14.11 15.82
N SER A 399 20.02 -14.70 14.74
CA SER A 399 20.92 -14.03 13.80
C SER A 399 20.23 -12.98 12.93
N THR A 400 18.91 -12.99 12.81
CA THR A 400 18.22 -12.00 11.96
C THR A 400 18.11 -10.66 12.68
N GLY A 401 18.54 -9.60 12.01
CA GLY A 401 18.47 -8.22 12.48
C GLY A 401 17.48 -7.36 11.71
N LEU A 402 17.08 -7.77 10.50
CA LEU A 402 16.10 -7.07 9.68
C LEU A 402 15.29 -8.07 8.85
N ILE A 403 13.96 -7.94 8.89
CA ILE A 403 13.06 -8.52 7.89
C ILE A 403 12.22 -7.42 7.21
N TYR A 404 12.09 -7.50 5.89
CA TYR A 404 11.34 -6.54 5.11
C TYR A 404 10.66 -7.19 3.90
N PRO A 405 9.54 -6.63 3.42
CA PRO A 405 8.82 -7.23 2.32
C PRO A 405 9.61 -7.10 1.02
N GLU A 406 9.35 -8.03 0.11
CA GLU A 406 9.86 -7.93 -1.25
C GLU A 406 9.41 -6.62 -1.90
N ASN A 407 10.25 -6.06 -2.76
CA ASN A 407 9.92 -4.82 -3.43
C ASN A 407 8.70 -5.00 -4.34
N TYR A 408 7.75 -4.06 -4.22
CA TYR A 408 6.56 -3.96 -5.07
C TYR A 408 6.96 -4.09 -6.55
N CYS A 409 6.23 -4.88 -7.33
CA CYS A 409 6.62 -5.25 -8.70
C CYS A 409 7.08 -4.05 -9.54
N MET A 410 6.34 -2.93 -9.49
CA MET A 410 6.65 -1.73 -10.27
C MET A 410 7.93 -0.99 -9.85
N ILE A 411 8.38 -1.12 -8.59
CA ILE A 411 9.59 -0.42 -8.11
C ILE A 411 10.88 -1.19 -8.42
N ARG A 412 10.82 -2.51 -8.66
CA ARG A 412 12.02 -3.36 -8.85
C ARG A 412 12.98 -2.82 -9.90
N TYR A 413 12.45 -2.41 -11.05
CA TYR A 413 13.26 -1.80 -12.11
C TYR A 413 14.01 -0.54 -11.69
N PHE A 414 13.41 0.30 -10.84
CA PHE A 414 14.06 1.52 -10.35
C PHE A 414 15.12 1.21 -9.31
N THR A 415 14.95 0.13 -8.54
CA THR A 415 15.97 -0.33 -7.57
C THR A 415 17.24 -0.87 -8.24
N GLU A 416 17.16 -1.30 -9.52
CA GLU A 416 18.32 -1.78 -10.27
C GLU A 416 19.11 -0.64 -10.94
N LYS A 417 18.43 0.43 -11.36
CA LYS A 417 19.04 1.60 -12.01
C LYS A 417 19.36 2.66 -10.98
N GLU A 418 20.19 2.31 -10.00
CA GLU A 418 20.63 3.25 -8.97
C GLU A 418 21.44 4.39 -9.62
N GLN A 419 21.05 5.64 -9.33
CA GLN A 419 21.70 6.83 -9.87
C GLN A 419 22.45 7.62 -8.77
N ASN A 420 22.25 7.26 -7.51
CA ASN A 420 22.76 7.97 -6.33
C ASN A 420 24.06 7.36 -5.76
N HIS A 421 24.89 6.74 -6.61
CA HIS A 421 26.12 6.07 -6.19
C HIS A 421 27.07 6.96 -5.36
N CYS A 422 27.18 8.25 -5.68
CA CYS A 422 28.03 9.18 -4.93
C CYS A 422 27.53 9.43 -3.50
N ALA A 423 26.23 9.61 -3.32
CA ALA A 423 25.62 9.82 -2.01
C ALA A 423 25.72 8.55 -1.15
N ILE A 424 25.43 7.38 -1.74
CA ILE A 424 25.58 6.08 -1.07
C ILE A 424 27.01 5.87 -0.61
N ARG A 425 28.00 6.12 -1.48
CA ARG A 425 29.42 5.98 -1.12
C ARG A 425 29.81 6.92 0.02
N SER A 426 29.44 8.20 -0.09
CA SER A 426 29.78 9.22 0.92
C SER A 426 29.21 8.86 2.30
N VAL A 427 27.95 8.41 2.36
CA VAL A 427 27.32 7.99 3.62
C VAL A 427 27.94 6.69 4.14
N ALA A 428 28.19 5.70 3.28
CA ALA A 428 28.83 4.45 3.68
C ALA A 428 30.24 4.69 4.25
N GLU A 429 31.05 5.52 3.61
CA GLU A 429 32.41 5.88 4.10
C GLU A 429 32.35 6.57 5.47
N LYS A 430 31.43 7.53 5.66
CA LYS A 430 31.27 8.22 6.94
C LYS A 430 30.80 7.29 8.07
N LEU A 431 30.05 6.25 7.74
CA LEU A 431 29.56 5.25 8.69
C LEU A 431 30.50 4.04 8.83
N GLY A 432 31.61 3.99 8.08
CA GLY A 432 32.51 2.84 8.05
C GLY A 432 31.85 1.55 7.55
N LEU A 433 30.85 1.66 6.66
CA LEU A 433 30.13 0.52 6.10
C LEU A 433 30.85 -0.03 4.87
N GLU A 434 31.05 -1.35 4.84
CA GLU A 434 31.45 -2.04 3.62
C GLU A 434 30.25 -2.11 2.67
N TYR A 435 30.36 -1.50 1.48
CA TYR A 435 29.30 -1.51 0.47
C TYR A 435 29.87 -1.77 -0.92
N ASP A 436 29.40 -2.83 -1.57
CA ASP A 436 29.74 -3.14 -2.96
C ASP A 436 28.77 -2.44 -3.93
N LEU A 437 29.26 -1.37 -4.57
CA LEU A 437 28.52 -0.64 -5.60
C LEU A 437 28.31 -1.44 -6.89
N LEU A 438 29.12 -2.46 -7.14
CA LEU A 438 29.06 -3.30 -8.36
C LEU A 438 28.04 -4.43 -8.21
N SER A 439 27.72 -4.82 -6.98
CA SER A 439 26.68 -5.81 -6.66
C SER A 439 25.74 -5.27 -5.57
N PRO A 440 24.90 -4.25 -5.87
CA PRO A 440 23.96 -3.72 -4.91
C PRO A 440 23.05 -4.83 -4.40
N ARG A 441 23.06 -5.04 -3.09
CA ARG A 441 22.22 -6.03 -2.42
C ARG A 441 20.78 -5.53 -2.34
N ALA A 442 19.85 -6.46 -2.15
CA ALA A 442 18.45 -6.11 -1.96
C ALA A 442 18.30 -5.19 -0.72
N TYR A 443 17.38 -4.25 -0.80
CA TYR A 443 17.07 -3.29 0.26
C TYR A 443 15.55 -3.01 0.29
N PRO A 444 15.00 -2.57 1.45
CA PRO A 444 13.58 -2.23 1.58
C PRO A 444 13.28 -0.93 0.82
N ALA A 445 12.75 -1.03 -0.40
CA ALA A 445 12.32 0.16 -1.12
C ALA A 445 11.05 0.72 -0.48
N GLY A 446 11.17 1.91 0.09
CA GLY A 446 10.21 2.55 0.99
C GLY A 446 10.56 2.38 2.47
N SER A 447 11.78 1.96 2.85
CA SER A 447 12.35 1.94 4.21
C SER A 447 11.54 1.26 5.35
N MET A 448 10.38 0.68 5.06
CA MET A 448 9.53 -0.02 6.02
C MET A 448 9.99 -1.45 6.24
N GLY A 449 10.06 -1.86 7.51
CA GLY A 449 10.49 -3.19 7.88
C GLY A 449 10.55 -3.37 9.40
N PHE A 450 10.78 -4.61 9.81
CA PHE A 450 11.00 -4.96 11.20
C PHE A 450 12.48 -5.08 11.46
N TYR A 451 12.95 -4.45 12.53
CA TYR A 451 14.34 -4.41 12.92
C TYR A 451 14.49 -4.97 14.33
N ARG A 452 15.52 -5.78 14.55
CA ARG A 452 16.00 -6.09 15.88
C ARG A 452 16.73 -4.87 16.42
N VAL A 453 16.38 -4.42 17.61
CA VAL A 453 16.97 -3.21 18.20
C VAL A 453 18.48 -3.36 18.36
N SER A 454 18.96 -4.53 18.82
CA SER A 454 20.39 -4.81 18.95
C SER A 454 21.17 -4.76 17.63
N ALA A 455 20.51 -4.92 16.49
CA ALA A 455 21.14 -4.80 15.17
C ALA A 455 21.36 -3.34 14.74
N LEU A 456 20.68 -2.39 15.38
CA LEU A 456 20.79 -0.96 15.07
C LEU A 456 21.70 -0.20 16.07
N VAL A 457 22.00 -0.76 17.24
CA VAL A 457 22.78 -0.08 18.30
C VAL A 457 24.10 0.50 17.77
N GLY A 458 24.81 -0.24 16.91
CA GLY A 458 26.11 0.21 16.37
C GLY A 458 26.04 1.55 15.65
N ILE A 459 25.02 1.78 14.80
CA ILE A 459 24.88 3.06 14.09
C ILE A 459 24.32 4.17 14.97
N LEU A 460 23.46 3.77 15.90
CA LEU A 460 22.74 4.64 16.80
C LEU A 460 23.66 5.37 17.79
N ASP A 461 24.84 4.81 18.04
CA ASP A 461 25.87 5.37 18.92
C ASP A 461 27.04 6.00 18.12
N SER A 462 26.95 6.04 16.78
CA SER A 462 27.94 6.70 15.93
C SER A 462 27.91 8.21 16.10
N GLU A 463 29.08 8.80 16.39
CA GLU A 463 29.24 10.26 16.42
C GLU A 463 28.92 10.87 15.05
N GLY A 464 28.18 11.98 15.03
CA GLY A 464 27.85 12.72 13.80
C GLY A 464 26.75 12.10 12.94
N LEU A 465 26.02 11.08 13.42
CA LEU A 465 24.86 10.52 12.70
C LEU A 465 23.85 11.62 12.32
N GLU A 466 23.59 12.57 13.23
CA GLU A 466 22.70 13.70 12.97
C GLU A 466 23.19 14.63 11.86
N ASP A 467 24.50 14.79 11.72
CA ASP A 467 25.15 15.70 10.77
C ASP A 467 25.13 15.14 9.34
N LEU A 468 24.77 13.86 9.18
CA LEU A 468 24.55 13.25 7.87
C LEU A 468 23.27 13.75 7.21
N PHE A 469 22.27 14.18 7.98
CA PHE A 469 20.97 14.55 7.43
C PHE A 469 20.87 16.06 7.17
N GLU A 470 20.84 16.43 5.90
CA GLU A 470 20.62 17.81 5.47
C GLU A 470 19.19 18.30 5.75
N GLN A 471 19.01 19.62 5.80
CA GLN A 471 17.68 20.24 5.91
C GLN A 471 16.85 19.96 4.64
N GLU A 472 15.60 19.53 4.80
CA GLU A 472 14.76 19.13 3.66
C GLU A 472 14.32 20.35 2.84
N MET A 473 14.86 20.48 1.62
CA MET A 473 14.59 21.56 0.66
C MET A 473 13.81 21.08 -0.57
N ARG A 474 12.95 20.06 -0.42
CA ARG A 474 12.22 19.38 -1.51
C ARG A 474 13.14 18.73 -2.55
N GLN A 475 14.31 18.28 -2.11
CA GLN A 475 15.25 17.58 -2.96
C GLN A 475 14.64 16.22 -3.31
N LEU A 476 14.62 15.80 -4.58
CA LEU A 476 13.96 14.54 -4.96
C LEU A 476 14.88 13.32 -4.78
N ASP A 477 16.17 13.44 -5.10
CA ASP A 477 17.18 12.36 -5.11
C ASP A 477 18.54 12.83 -4.56
N GLY A 478 19.43 11.87 -4.25
CA GLY A 478 20.82 12.14 -3.84
C GLY A 478 21.01 12.57 -2.39
N THR A 479 19.97 12.54 -1.56
CA THR A 479 20.04 12.91 -0.14
C THR A 479 20.59 11.78 0.71
N ALA A 480 21.09 12.11 1.92
CA ALA A 480 21.53 11.10 2.88
C ALA A 480 20.40 10.12 3.25
N ALA A 481 19.15 10.58 3.37
CA ALA A 481 18.01 9.70 3.62
C ALA A 481 17.82 8.66 2.50
N HIS A 482 18.00 9.08 1.24
CA HIS A 482 17.96 8.16 0.10
C HIS A 482 19.10 7.13 0.17
N ALA A 483 20.32 7.58 0.50
CA ALA A 483 21.46 6.69 0.69
C ALA A 483 21.23 5.69 1.84
N PHE A 484 20.70 6.14 2.97
CA PHE A 484 20.37 5.31 4.12
C PHE A 484 19.37 4.21 3.78
N GLU A 485 18.33 4.49 2.98
CA GLU A 485 17.37 3.47 2.54
C GLU A 485 18.07 2.27 1.85
N ARG A 486 19.19 2.50 1.14
CA ARG A 486 20.00 1.41 0.54
C ARG A 486 20.94 0.76 1.54
N LEU A 487 21.43 1.51 2.52
CA LEU A 487 22.46 1.07 3.45
C LEU A 487 21.91 0.41 4.71
N LEU A 488 20.62 0.54 5.03
CA LEU A 488 19.98 -0.09 6.20
C LEU A 488 20.30 -1.60 6.34
N PRO A 489 20.27 -2.42 5.26
CA PRO A 489 20.73 -3.80 5.35
C PRO A 489 22.21 -3.96 5.71
N GLU A 490 23.09 -3.08 5.22
CA GLU A 490 24.52 -3.16 5.58
C GLU A 490 24.77 -2.67 7.01
N VAL A 491 24.00 -1.69 7.50
CA VAL A 491 24.01 -1.28 8.91
C VAL A 491 23.72 -2.48 9.81
N VAL A 492 22.69 -3.25 9.48
CA VAL A 492 22.32 -4.48 10.20
C VAL A 492 23.44 -5.52 10.15
N ARG A 493 24.09 -5.70 8.99
CA ARG A 493 25.19 -6.64 8.82
C ARG A 493 26.47 -6.23 9.55
N GLN A 494 26.77 -4.94 9.62
CA GLN A 494 27.86 -4.41 10.43
C GLN A 494 27.65 -4.73 11.92
N GLY A 495 26.39 -4.75 12.37
CA GLY A 495 26.02 -5.21 13.70
C GLY A 495 26.14 -6.73 13.94
N GLY A 496 26.56 -7.51 12.93
CA GLY A 496 26.71 -8.96 13.00
C GLY A 496 25.42 -9.75 12.74
N TYR A 497 24.39 -9.11 12.15
CA TYR A 497 23.10 -9.73 11.89
C TYR A 497 22.79 -9.90 10.40
N GLU A 498 21.83 -10.76 10.11
CA GLU A 498 21.33 -11.00 8.77
C GLU A 498 20.17 -10.06 8.44
N ALA A 499 20.13 -9.59 7.19
CA ALA A 499 19.00 -8.87 6.62
C ALA A 499 18.29 -9.77 5.61
N THR A 500 17.01 -10.07 5.86
CA THR A 500 16.23 -11.07 5.13
C THR A 500 15.02 -10.42 4.47
N LEU A 501 14.79 -10.71 3.20
CA LEU A 501 13.56 -10.32 2.49
C LEU A 501 12.50 -11.41 2.62
N TYR A 502 11.22 -11.05 2.69
CA TYR A 502 10.11 -12.01 2.61
C TYR A 502 9.13 -11.61 1.49
N ALA A 503 8.73 -12.58 0.67
CA ALA A 503 7.80 -12.36 -0.44
C ALA A 503 6.33 -12.32 0.01
N ALA A 504 6.00 -13.12 1.04
CA ALA A 504 4.69 -13.13 1.66
C ALA A 504 4.84 -13.35 3.16
N GLY A 505 4.34 -12.39 3.96
CA GLY A 505 3.86 -12.73 5.31
C GLY A 505 2.65 -13.67 5.18
N PRO A 506 2.18 -14.27 6.30
CA PRO A 506 1.00 -15.13 6.30
C PRO A 506 -0.16 -14.58 5.44
#